data_AF-A0A851DGH8-F1
#
_entry.id   AF-A0A851DGH8-F1
#
_cell.length_a   1.000
_cell.length_b   1.000
_cell.length_c   1.000
_cell.angle_alpha   90.00
_cell.angle_beta   90.00
_cell.angle_gamma   90.00
#
_symmetry.space_group_name_H-M   'P 1'
#
loop_
_entity.id
_entity.type
_entity.pdbx_description
1 polymer ?
#
loop_
_entity_poly.entity_id
_entity_poly.type
_entity_poly.pdbx_seq_one_letter_code
_entity_poly.pdbx_strand_id
1 'polypeptide(L)'
;SVRRGFQVYKQVCSACHSLEYIAFRNLIGVTHTEAEAKALAEEVEIQDGPDENGEMFMRPGKISDYFPKPYPNAEAARAANNGALPPDLSYIVNARHGGEDYVFSLLTGYCDPPAGVTVREGLHYNPYFPGQAIGMAPPIYDEVLEYDDGTPATMSQIAKDVCTFLRWAAE
;
A
#
# COMPACT_ATOMS: atom_id res chain seq x y z
N SER A 1 -14.47 6.17 -4.89
CA SER A 1 -13.59 6.13 -3.70
C SER A 1 -12.70 4.90 -3.68
N VAL A 2 -13.21 3.65 -3.64
CA VAL A 2 -12.37 2.43 -3.69
C VAL A 2 -11.40 2.45 -4.90
N ARG A 3 -11.86 2.84 -6.10
CA ARG A 3 -11.01 2.99 -7.29
C ARG A 3 -9.85 4.00 -7.10
N ARG A 4 -10.15 5.18 -6.55
CA ARG A 4 -9.14 6.18 -6.20
C ARG A 4 -8.17 5.66 -5.13
N GLY A 5 -8.68 4.97 -4.11
CA GLY A 5 -7.85 4.36 -3.08
C GLY A 5 -6.89 3.30 -3.61
N PHE A 6 -7.29 2.53 -4.62
CA PHE A 6 -6.39 1.65 -5.35
C PHE A 6 -5.27 2.44 -6.05
N GLN A 7 -5.57 3.58 -6.68
CA GLN A 7 -4.52 4.44 -7.28
C GLN A 7 -3.53 4.93 -6.22
N VAL A 8 -4.03 5.33 -5.04
CA VAL A 8 -3.16 5.70 -3.91
C VAL A 8 -2.25 4.52 -3.53
N TYR A 9 -2.82 3.33 -3.35
CA TYR A 9 -2.02 2.13 -3.03
C TYR A 9 -0.95 1.86 -4.11
N LYS A 10 -1.33 1.86 -5.39
CA LYS A 10 -0.42 1.56 -6.51
C LYS A 10 0.70 2.59 -6.68
N GLN A 11 0.43 3.87 -6.41
CA GLN A 11 1.41 4.95 -6.64
C GLN A 11 2.28 5.25 -5.42
N VAL A 12 1.73 5.05 -4.21
CA VAL A 12 2.39 5.45 -2.96
C VAL A 12 2.81 4.25 -2.11
N CYS A 13 1.94 3.26 -1.95
CA CYS A 13 2.13 2.22 -0.93
C CYS A 13 2.83 0.96 -1.46
N SER A 14 2.60 0.58 -2.71
CA SER A 14 3.03 -0.72 -3.27
C SER A 14 4.54 -0.87 -3.43
N ALA A 15 5.30 0.21 -3.27
CA ALA A 15 6.76 0.17 -3.22
C ALA A 15 7.32 -0.38 -1.89
N CYS A 16 6.53 -0.33 -0.81
CA CYS A 16 6.95 -0.77 0.53
C CYS A 16 6.02 -1.82 1.15
N HIS A 17 4.73 -1.74 0.85
CA HIS A 17 3.70 -2.62 1.40
C HIS A 17 3.22 -3.63 0.38
N SER A 18 3.09 -4.88 0.80
CA SER A 18 2.38 -5.91 0.03
C SER A 18 0.87 -5.82 0.25
N LEU A 19 0.14 -6.46 -0.67
CA LEU A 19 -1.30 -6.72 -0.58
C LEU A 19 -1.56 -8.16 -1.05
N GLU A 20 -0.95 -9.12 -0.35
CA GLU A 20 -0.75 -10.50 -0.81
C GLU A 20 -2.04 -11.25 -1.16
N TYR A 21 -3.18 -10.89 -0.56
CA TYR A 21 -4.43 -11.61 -0.76
C TYR A 21 -5.34 -11.02 -1.83
N ILE A 22 -4.90 -9.95 -2.51
CA ILE A 22 -5.66 -9.31 -3.59
C ILE A 22 -5.01 -9.61 -4.94
N ALA A 23 -5.80 -10.17 -5.85
CA ALA A 23 -5.44 -10.38 -7.25
C ALA A 23 -6.09 -9.36 -8.17
N PHE A 24 -5.53 -9.15 -9.36
CA PHE A 24 -6.08 -8.21 -10.34
C PHE A 24 -7.55 -8.50 -10.68
N ARG A 25 -7.93 -9.79 -10.75
CA ARG A 25 -9.32 -10.22 -10.95
C ARG A 25 -10.28 -9.73 -9.86
N ASN A 26 -9.81 -9.46 -8.64
CA ASN A 26 -10.67 -8.96 -7.57
C ASN A 26 -11.13 -7.52 -7.84
N LEU A 27 -10.42 -6.75 -8.69
CA LEU A 27 -10.82 -5.40 -9.06
C LEU A 27 -12.02 -5.35 -10.03
N ILE A 28 -12.24 -6.45 -10.77
CA ILE A 28 -13.22 -6.52 -11.87
C ILE A 28 -14.63 -6.43 -11.31
N GLY A 29 -15.40 -5.46 -11.80
CA GLY A 29 -16.78 -5.23 -11.36
C GLY A 29 -16.89 -4.54 -9.99
N VAL A 30 -15.77 -4.22 -9.35
CA VAL A 30 -15.72 -3.44 -8.11
C VAL A 30 -15.22 -2.03 -8.39
N THR A 31 -14.03 -1.93 -8.99
CA THR A 31 -13.35 -0.64 -9.25
C THR A 31 -12.94 -0.47 -10.70
N HIS A 32 -12.74 -1.57 -11.42
CA HIS A 32 -12.26 -1.59 -12.80
C HIS A 32 -13.11 -2.52 -13.65
N THR A 33 -13.13 -2.26 -14.94
CA THR A 33 -13.59 -3.23 -15.95
C THR A 33 -12.56 -4.35 -16.12
N GLU A 34 -12.93 -5.44 -16.77
CA GLU A 34 -11.96 -6.51 -17.10
C GLU A 34 -10.82 -6.02 -17.99
N ALA A 35 -11.11 -5.16 -18.97
CA ALA A 35 -10.09 -4.60 -19.86
C ALA A 35 -9.10 -3.72 -19.10
N GLU A 36 -9.57 -2.88 -18.17
CA GLU A 36 -8.71 -2.08 -17.31
C GLU A 36 -7.88 -2.93 -16.36
N ALA A 37 -8.49 -3.94 -15.71
CA ALA A 37 -7.77 -4.84 -14.80
C ALA A 37 -6.71 -5.67 -15.53
N LYS A 38 -6.99 -6.06 -16.78
CA LYS A 38 -6.02 -6.74 -17.64
C LYS A 38 -4.85 -5.83 -18.00
N ALA A 39 -5.12 -4.58 -18.41
CA ALA A 39 -4.08 -3.61 -18.69
C ALA A 39 -3.19 -3.37 -17.46
N LEU A 40 -3.78 -3.23 -16.27
CA LEU A 40 -3.03 -3.09 -15.01
C LEU A 40 -2.16 -4.31 -14.68
N ALA A 41 -2.62 -5.52 -15.00
CA ALA A 41 -1.85 -6.74 -14.78
C ALA A 41 -0.66 -6.83 -15.76
N GLU A 42 -0.87 -6.44 -17.02
CA GLU A 42 0.17 -6.48 -18.06
C GLU A 42 1.29 -5.44 -17.84
N GLU A 43 1.07 -4.43 -16.99
CA GLU A 43 2.08 -3.44 -16.58
C GLU A 43 3.17 -4.02 -15.68
N VAL A 44 2.96 -5.19 -15.06
CA VAL A 44 3.91 -5.79 -14.11
C VAL A 44 4.47 -7.10 -14.65
N GLU A 45 5.77 -7.31 -14.41
CA GLU A 45 6.44 -8.58 -14.70
C GLU A 45 6.30 -9.55 -13.53
N ILE A 46 5.88 -10.78 -13.82
CA ILE A 46 5.65 -11.86 -12.86
C ILE A 46 6.51 -13.05 -13.23
N GLN A 47 7.20 -13.62 -12.22
CA GLN A 47 7.97 -14.84 -12.39
C GLN A 47 7.03 -16.04 -12.58
N ASP A 48 7.32 -16.89 -13.58
CA ASP A 48 6.62 -18.13 -13.87
C ASP A 48 7.63 -19.22 -14.29
N GLY A 49 7.15 -20.45 -14.48
CA GLY A 49 7.94 -21.60 -14.88
C GLY A 49 7.98 -22.71 -13.82
N PRO A 50 8.91 -23.67 -13.96
CA PRO A 50 10.00 -23.69 -14.95
C PRO A 50 9.55 -23.97 -16.39
N ASP A 51 10.38 -23.59 -17.36
CA ASP A 51 10.24 -23.95 -18.78
C ASP A 51 10.76 -25.37 -19.11
N GLU A 52 10.82 -25.73 -20.39
CA GLU A 52 11.30 -27.05 -20.85
C GLU A 52 12.77 -27.32 -20.50
N ASN A 53 13.57 -26.28 -20.24
CA ASN A 53 14.97 -26.39 -19.84
C ASN A 53 15.15 -26.40 -18.30
N GLY A 54 14.06 -26.26 -17.54
CA GLY A 54 14.10 -26.15 -16.08
C GLY A 54 14.38 -24.74 -15.57
N GLU A 55 14.27 -23.71 -16.42
CA GLU A 55 14.59 -22.32 -16.07
C GLU A 55 13.31 -21.53 -15.72
N MET A 56 13.38 -20.69 -14.68
CA MET A 56 12.30 -19.74 -14.36
C MET A 56 12.40 -18.53 -15.29
N PHE A 57 11.26 -18.00 -15.74
CA PHE A 57 11.21 -16.84 -16.63
C PHE A 57 10.27 -15.76 -16.10
N MET A 58 10.35 -14.55 -16.65
CA MET A 58 9.42 -13.46 -16.37
C MET A 58 8.41 -13.33 -17.51
N ARG A 59 7.17 -13.00 -17.19
CA ARG A 59 6.12 -12.70 -18.15
C ARG A 59 5.29 -11.50 -17.70
N PRO A 60 4.59 -10.83 -18.64
CA PRO A 60 3.52 -9.91 -18.28
C PRO A 60 2.49 -10.59 -17.36
N GLY A 61 2.00 -9.84 -16.37
CA GLY A 61 0.97 -10.30 -15.47
C GLY A 61 -0.36 -10.57 -16.19
N LYS A 62 -1.16 -11.46 -15.61
CA LYS A 62 -2.53 -11.76 -16.03
C LYS A 62 -3.48 -11.52 -14.86
N ILE A 63 -4.78 -11.41 -15.16
CA ILE A 63 -5.80 -11.11 -14.15
C ILE A 63 -5.84 -12.10 -12.96
N SER A 64 -5.36 -13.34 -13.14
CA SER A 64 -5.30 -14.33 -12.07
C SER A 64 -4.15 -14.14 -11.09
N ASP A 65 -3.14 -13.34 -11.45
CA ASP A 65 -1.98 -13.10 -10.59
C ASP A 65 -2.35 -12.18 -9.41
N TYR A 66 -1.72 -12.43 -8.28
CA TYR A 66 -1.79 -11.57 -7.10
C TYR A 66 -0.95 -10.30 -7.31
N PHE A 67 -1.21 -9.25 -6.53
CA PHE A 67 -0.38 -8.06 -6.57
C PHE A 67 1.08 -8.40 -6.23
N PRO A 68 2.06 -7.85 -6.99
CA PRO A 68 3.46 -8.17 -6.78
C PRO A 68 3.92 -7.70 -5.40
N LYS A 69 4.77 -8.50 -4.76
CA LYS A 69 5.40 -8.12 -3.49
C LYS A 69 6.55 -7.13 -3.76
N PRO A 70 6.70 -6.06 -2.97
CA PRO A 70 7.81 -5.11 -3.13
C PRO A 70 9.17 -5.72 -2.80
N TYR A 71 9.18 -6.76 -1.97
CA TYR A 71 10.40 -7.43 -1.53
C TYR A 71 10.24 -8.95 -1.67
N PRO A 72 11.33 -9.70 -1.93
CA PRO A 72 11.29 -11.14 -2.08
C PRO A 72 11.06 -11.88 -0.76
N ASN A 73 11.42 -11.27 0.38
CA ASN A 73 11.26 -11.83 1.72
C ASN A 73 11.28 -10.73 2.79
N ALA A 74 10.98 -11.11 4.03
CA ALA A 74 10.90 -10.19 5.16
C ALA A 74 12.26 -9.58 5.52
N GLU A 75 13.36 -10.33 5.35
CA GLU A 75 14.71 -9.88 5.64
C GLU A 75 15.14 -8.75 4.69
N ALA A 76 14.83 -8.88 3.39
CA ALA A 76 15.05 -7.84 2.40
C ALA A 76 14.23 -6.57 2.71
N ALA A 77 12.96 -6.75 3.12
CA ALA A 77 12.11 -5.63 3.52
C ALA A 77 12.67 -4.88 4.73
N ARG A 78 13.17 -5.60 5.75
CA ARG A 78 13.82 -5.01 6.93
C ARG A 78 15.11 -4.29 6.58
N ALA A 79 15.94 -4.88 5.73
CA ALA A 79 17.18 -4.26 5.28
C ALA A 79 16.92 -2.93 4.56
N ALA A 80 15.85 -2.85 3.76
CA ALA A 80 15.46 -1.64 3.05
C ALA A 80 14.82 -0.56 3.94
N ASN A 81 14.32 -0.90 5.12
CA ASN A 81 13.50 -0.02 5.98
C ASN A 81 14.07 0.11 7.41
N ASN A 82 15.41 0.23 7.55
CA ASN A 82 16.09 0.45 8.85
C ASN A 82 15.71 -0.59 9.93
N GLY A 83 15.51 -1.85 9.53
CA GLY A 83 15.13 -2.95 10.42
C GLY A 83 13.63 -3.11 10.65
N ALA A 84 12.81 -2.11 10.29
CA ALA A 84 11.36 -2.20 10.35
C ALA A 84 10.82 -3.06 9.19
N LEU A 85 9.80 -3.86 9.46
CA LEU A 85 9.10 -4.63 8.44
C LEU A 85 7.77 -3.93 8.14
N PRO A 86 7.57 -3.35 6.94
CA PRO A 86 6.26 -2.87 6.52
C PRO A 86 5.25 -4.03 6.58
N PRO A 87 4.14 -3.89 7.32
CA PRO A 87 3.12 -4.93 7.38
C PRO A 87 2.42 -5.07 6.02
N ASP A 88 1.98 -6.28 5.71
CA ASP A 88 1.02 -6.52 4.62
C ASP A 88 -0.28 -5.75 4.90
N LEU A 89 -0.84 -5.12 3.86
CA LEU A 89 -2.01 -4.26 4.00
C LEU A 89 -3.34 -4.96 3.75
N SER A 90 -3.35 -6.24 3.32
CA SER A 90 -4.57 -6.91 2.88
C SER A 90 -5.64 -6.93 3.98
N TYR A 91 -5.22 -7.12 5.23
CA TYR A 91 -6.11 -7.15 6.39
C TYR A 91 -5.81 -6.05 7.42
N ILE A 92 -5.05 -5.01 7.06
CA ILE A 92 -4.54 -4.05 8.06
C ILE A 92 -5.65 -3.34 8.84
N VAL A 93 -6.77 -3.08 8.17
CA VAL A 93 -7.97 -2.49 8.77
C VAL A 93 -8.56 -3.43 9.83
N ASN A 94 -8.72 -4.71 9.52
CA ASN A 94 -9.22 -5.69 10.49
C ASN A 94 -8.18 -6.09 11.56
N ALA A 95 -6.90 -5.90 11.27
CA ALA A 95 -5.79 -6.28 12.15
C ALA A 95 -5.40 -5.20 13.18
N ARG A 96 -6.08 -4.05 13.21
CA ARG A 96 -5.81 -2.95 14.15
C ARG A 96 -7.11 -2.47 14.79
N HIS A 97 -7.08 -2.23 16.10
CA HIS A 97 -8.21 -1.61 16.80
C HIS A 97 -8.47 -0.22 16.20
N GLY A 98 -9.76 0.08 15.98
CA GLY A 98 -10.19 1.32 15.32
C GLY A 98 -10.23 1.24 13.79
N GLY A 99 -9.66 0.20 13.17
CA GLY A 99 -9.77 -0.05 11.74
C GLY A 99 -9.38 1.15 10.87
N GLU A 100 -10.25 1.51 9.93
CA GLU A 100 -10.05 2.63 9.02
C GLU A 100 -9.91 3.98 9.74
N ASP A 101 -10.56 4.18 10.90
CA ASP A 101 -10.39 5.41 11.69
C ASP A 101 -8.96 5.54 12.22
N TYR A 102 -8.37 4.41 12.65
CA TYR A 102 -6.97 4.35 13.05
C TYR A 102 -6.04 4.62 11.87
N VAL A 103 -6.25 3.97 10.72
CA VAL A 103 -5.39 4.16 9.54
C VAL A 103 -5.47 5.61 9.04
N PHE A 104 -6.68 6.18 8.97
CA PHE A 104 -6.87 7.57 8.57
C PHE A 104 -6.12 8.52 9.50
N SER A 105 -6.35 8.38 10.81
CA SER A 105 -5.71 9.22 11.83
C SER A 105 -4.19 9.08 11.82
N LEU A 106 -3.67 7.86 11.61
CA LEU A 106 -2.24 7.63 11.47
C LEU A 106 -1.67 8.37 10.25
N LEU A 107 -2.29 8.23 9.09
CA LEU A 107 -1.79 8.84 7.84
C LEU A 107 -1.83 10.37 7.87
N THR A 108 -2.88 10.97 8.44
CA THR A 108 -3.03 12.43 8.50
C THR A 108 -2.46 13.06 9.79
N GLY A 109 -1.98 12.24 10.72
CA GLY A 109 -1.63 12.67 12.08
C GLY A 109 -0.16 12.95 12.32
N TYR A 110 0.70 12.82 11.31
CA TYR A 110 2.12 13.18 11.44
C TYR A 110 2.28 14.66 11.83
N CYS A 111 3.08 14.92 12.85
CA CYS A 111 3.37 16.25 13.35
C CYS A 111 4.72 16.29 14.07
N ASP A 112 5.15 17.49 14.47
CA ASP A 112 6.36 17.66 15.27
C ASP A 112 6.19 17.04 16.67
N PRO A 113 7.24 16.42 17.24
CA PRO A 113 7.19 15.91 18.60
C PRO A 113 6.96 17.05 19.60
N PRO A 114 6.12 16.85 20.64
CA PRO A 114 5.91 17.86 21.67
C PRO A 114 7.20 18.10 22.47
N ALA A 115 7.26 19.24 23.16
CA ALA A 115 8.42 19.64 23.95
C ALA A 115 8.85 18.51 24.92
N GLY A 116 10.13 18.16 24.89
CA GLY A 116 10.72 17.12 25.73
C GLY A 116 10.68 15.70 25.15
N VAL A 117 10.05 15.50 23.98
CA VAL A 117 10.08 14.21 23.27
C VAL A 117 11.16 14.22 22.21
N THR A 118 12.10 13.28 22.30
CA THR A 118 13.13 13.05 21.28
C THR A 118 12.84 11.76 20.54
N VAL A 119 12.83 11.82 19.21
CA VAL A 119 12.66 10.65 18.34
C VAL A 119 14.03 10.21 17.84
N ARG A 120 14.31 8.90 17.90
CA ARG A 120 15.58 8.34 17.41
C ARG A 120 15.69 8.52 15.90
N GLU A 121 16.92 8.62 15.39
CA GLU A 121 17.18 8.68 13.95
C GLU A 121 16.52 7.50 13.23
N GLY A 122 15.91 7.76 12.07
CA GLY A 122 15.15 6.79 11.29
C GLY A 122 13.73 6.52 11.80
N LEU A 123 13.29 7.15 12.89
CA LEU A 123 11.91 7.13 13.36
C LEU A 123 11.25 8.52 13.19
N HIS A 124 9.92 8.52 13.15
CA HIS A 124 9.08 9.72 12.99
C HIS A 124 8.05 9.79 14.13
N TYR A 125 7.70 11.01 14.54
CA TYR A 125 6.66 11.21 15.55
C TYR A 125 5.27 11.06 14.93
N ASN A 126 4.42 10.27 15.59
CA ASN A 126 3.00 10.19 15.26
C ASN A 126 2.19 9.89 16.53
N PRO A 127 1.28 10.78 16.97
CA PRO A 127 0.58 10.63 18.24
C PRO A 127 -0.39 9.44 18.28
N TYR A 128 -0.84 8.96 17.11
CA TYR A 128 -1.75 7.82 17.01
C TYR A 128 -1.02 6.47 17.01
N PHE A 129 0.27 6.44 16.67
CA PHE A 129 1.04 5.21 16.69
C PHE A 129 1.36 4.79 18.13
N PRO A 130 1.19 3.50 18.51
CA PRO A 130 1.56 3.03 19.84
C PRO A 130 3.06 3.27 20.13
N GLY A 131 3.35 4.01 21.21
CA GLY A 131 4.71 4.43 21.55
C GLY A 131 5.21 5.67 20.81
N GLN A 132 4.36 6.29 19.99
CA GLN A 132 4.52 7.59 19.33
C GLN A 132 5.71 7.75 18.37
N ALA A 133 6.54 6.74 18.20
CA ALA A 133 7.67 6.72 17.28
C ALA A 133 7.49 5.59 16.26
N ILE A 134 7.24 5.95 15.01
CA ILE A 134 6.99 5.02 13.90
C ILE A 134 8.16 5.01 12.92
N GLY A 135 8.52 3.84 12.38
CA GLY A 135 9.58 3.69 11.37
C GLY A 135 9.16 4.04 9.93
N MET A 136 7.94 4.56 9.75
CA MET A 136 7.38 4.95 8.45
C MET A 136 7.48 6.47 8.33
N ALA A 137 8.16 6.95 7.30
CA ALA A 137 8.12 8.37 6.91
C ALA A 137 6.69 8.78 6.52
N PRO A 138 6.30 10.06 6.64
CA PRO A 138 4.98 10.53 6.21
C PRO A 138 4.74 10.18 4.74
N PRO A 139 3.83 9.22 4.42
CA PRO A 139 3.78 8.64 3.08
C PRO A 139 2.95 9.48 2.10
N ILE A 140 2.13 10.40 2.61
CA ILE A 140 1.20 11.22 1.83
C ILE A 140 1.36 12.69 2.18
N TYR A 141 1.16 13.54 1.18
CA TYR A 141 1.11 14.99 1.26
C TYR A 141 0.18 15.49 0.15
N ASP A 142 -0.18 16.77 0.16
CA ASP A 142 -1.02 17.35 -0.89
C ASP A 142 -0.37 17.15 -2.26
N GLU A 143 -1.18 16.69 -3.23
CA GLU A 143 -0.79 16.48 -4.63
C GLU A 143 0.29 15.40 -4.85
N VAL A 144 0.44 14.43 -3.93
CA VAL A 144 1.37 13.29 -4.11
C VAL A 144 1.01 12.37 -5.30
N LEU A 145 -0.20 12.47 -5.83
CA LEU A 145 -0.63 11.84 -7.08
C LEU A 145 -1.71 12.68 -7.79
N GLU A 146 -1.97 12.37 -9.05
CA GLU A 146 -3.12 12.86 -9.81
C GLU A 146 -4.16 11.75 -9.96
N TYR A 147 -5.42 12.05 -9.63
CA TYR A 147 -6.52 11.11 -9.82
C TYR A 147 -7.03 11.10 -11.26
N ASP A 148 -7.35 9.92 -11.77
CA ASP A 148 -7.93 9.72 -13.12
C ASP A 148 -9.24 10.50 -13.34
N ASP A 149 -10.03 10.69 -12.28
CA ASP A 149 -11.30 11.41 -12.30
C ASP A 149 -11.17 12.93 -12.06
N GLY A 150 -9.94 13.44 -11.89
CA GLY A 150 -9.67 14.86 -11.66
C GLY A 150 -10.05 15.37 -10.27
N THR A 151 -10.34 14.49 -9.30
CA THR A 151 -10.54 14.89 -7.90
C THR A 151 -9.29 15.61 -7.37
N PRO A 152 -9.41 16.73 -6.63
CA PRO A 152 -8.27 17.36 -5.98
C PRO A 152 -7.62 16.41 -4.96
N ALA A 153 -6.34 16.10 -5.15
CA ALA A 153 -5.59 15.15 -4.35
C ALA A 153 -5.02 15.80 -3.06
N THR A 154 -5.90 16.30 -2.19
CA THR A 154 -5.47 16.77 -0.86
C THR A 154 -5.13 15.58 0.04
N MET A 155 -4.25 15.79 1.03
CA MET A 155 -3.79 14.75 1.95
C MET A 155 -4.95 14.00 2.63
N SER A 156 -5.97 14.72 3.07
CA SER A 156 -7.15 14.12 3.68
C SER A 156 -8.01 13.34 2.68
N GLN A 157 -8.13 13.81 1.44
CA GLN A 157 -8.84 13.09 0.38
C GLN A 157 -8.12 11.78 0.02
N ILE A 158 -6.79 11.84 -0.08
CA ILE A 158 -5.92 10.68 -0.31
C ILE A 158 -6.06 9.66 0.81
N ALA A 159 -5.92 10.10 2.07
CA ALA A 159 -6.07 9.25 3.25
C ALA A 159 -7.45 8.58 3.28
N LYS A 160 -8.51 9.34 3.00
CA LYS A 160 -9.88 8.82 2.97
C LYS A 160 -10.04 7.73 1.91
N ASP A 161 -9.56 7.99 0.71
CA ASP A 161 -9.73 7.05 -0.40
C ASP A 161 -8.92 5.77 -0.19
N VAL A 162 -7.66 5.86 0.26
CA VAL A 162 -6.87 4.66 0.57
C VAL A 162 -7.45 3.86 1.74
N CYS A 163 -7.97 4.51 2.78
CA CYS A 163 -8.66 3.80 3.87
C CYS A 163 -9.92 3.08 3.36
N THR A 164 -10.67 3.71 2.46
CA THR A 164 -11.85 3.08 1.84
C THR A 164 -11.46 1.85 1.00
N PHE A 165 -10.33 1.92 0.29
CA PHE A 165 -9.79 0.77 -0.46
C PHE A 165 -9.30 -0.34 0.46
N LEU A 166 -8.56 -0.01 1.52
CA LEU A 166 -8.05 -0.99 2.49
C LEU A 166 -9.17 -1.65 3.29
N ARG A 167 -10.30 -0.95 3.52
CA ARG A 167 -11.49 -1.57 4.10
C ARG A 167 -12.06 -2.62 3.17
N TRP A 168 -12.23 -2.30 1.89
CA TRP A 168 -12.68 -3.27 0.87
C TRP A 168 -11.70 -4.45 0.72
N ALA A 169 -10.39 -4.21 0.80
CA ALA A 169 -9.40 -5.28 0.67
C ALA A 169 -9.46 -6.28 1.85
N ALA A 170 -9.93 -5.83 3.02
CA ALA A 170 -9.95 -6.63 4.25
C ALA A 170 -11.25 -7.42 4.47
N GLU A 171 -12.31 -7.16 3.71
CA GLU A 171 -13.66 -7.77 3.84
C GLU A 171 -14.09 -8.53 2.57
#